data_AF-A0A8J3QHN2-F1
#
_entry.id   AF-A0A8J3QHN2-F1
#
_cell.length_a   1.000
_cell.length_b   1.000
_cell.length_c   1.000
_cell.angle_alpha   90.00
_cell.angle_beta   90.00
_cell.angle_gamma   90.00
#
_symmetry.space_group_name_H-M   'P 1'
#
loop_
_entity.id
_entity.type
_entity.pdbx_description
1 polymer ?
#
loop_
_entity_poly.entity_id
_entity_poly.type
_entity_poly.pdbx_seq_one_letter_code
_entity_poly.pdbx_strand_id
1 'polypeptide(L)'
;MRKPGRILVLALATALASSAVAVLTGAEPAFAAVSFASTAVNQNGGNCADLPNSSTVNGTQIRQLTCNGAGNQSFAFTPVSGTTDQFTIATVAAGKCVDVFGASTADNATIIQWSCNNGNNQRFRLVPVAITGADKTFNLQAVHSSKCVVPSGGSAATNIGLVQLPCNTTTSRVWRLPNYTSGGNPTLPPEKTVRVYWLKPSDVAFDQRWPDGIANVMREAQRYYRQELGKTFTLNNPVVEVVNGDQVKSWYENTPNGADRYWWSVFNMQAELRRKLALNAPDRRWINVGEISAEGPGAGGGGGGGWVILCQHDADGAAGVNGPMNRWYGGMVHELGHAFGLPDSTSTDGTPMSASFYSYPNTHFSQAQKTAILNGPYGTFLS
;
A
#
# COMPACT_ATOMS: atom_id res chain seq x y z
N MET A 1 -0.34 62.96 64.69
CA MET A 1 0.83 62.27 64.10
C MET A 1 0.85 60.80 64.54
N ARG A 2 0.50 59.86 63.64
CA ARG A 2 1.16 58.55 63.43
C ARG A 2 0.37 57.76 62.37
N LYS A 3 1.13 57.01 61.58
CA LYS A 3 0.84 56.34 60.29
C LYS A 3 0.18 54.93 60.48
N PRO A 4 -0.13 54.18 59.38
CA PRO A 4 -1.31 53.31 59.20
C PRO A 4 -1.06 51.78 59.27
N GLY A 5 -2.12 51.00 59.06
CA GLY A 5 -2.12 49.58 58.64
C GLY A 5 -3.40 48.88 59.12
N ARG A 6 -4.11 48.00 58.42
CA ARG A 6 -4.02 47.31 57.12
C ARG A 6 -5.46 46.88 56.78
N ILE A 7 -5.91 47.06 55.54
CA ILE A 7 -7.19 46.49 55.06
C ILE A 7 -6.90 45.07 54.56
N LEU A 8 -7.57 44.08 55.15
CA LEU A 8 -7.52 42.68 54.74
C LEU A 8 -8.54 42.47 53.61
N VAL A 9 -8.07 42.21 52.39
CA VAL A 9 -8.93 41.83 51.26
C VAL A 9 -9.12 40.32 51.29
N LEU A 10 -10.37 39.88 51.42
CA LEU A 10 -10.78 38.48 51.34
C LEU A 10 -10.81 38.07 49.86
N ALA A 11 -9.85 37.26 49.42
CA ALA A 11 -9.80 36.72 48.06
C ALA A 11 -10.75 35.51 47.94
N LEU A 12 -11.73 35.62 47.05
CA LEU A 12 -12.59 34.52 46.61
C LEU A 12 -11.74 33.51 45.83
N ALA A 13 -11.54 32.31 46.38
CA ALA A 13 -10.88 31.22 45.68
C ALA A 13 -11.88 30.54 44.74
N THR A 14 -11.80 30.86 43.45
CA THR A 14 -12.47 30.11 42.38
C THR A 14 -11.75 28.78 42.17
N ALA A 15 -12.39 27.68 42.57
CA ALA A 15 -11.93 26.33 42.29
C ALA A 15 -12.08 26.03 40.79
N LEU A 16 -10.99 26.17 40.03
CA LEU A 16 -10.89 25.68 38.66
C LEU A 16 -10.77 24.16 38.68
N ALA A 17 -11.86 23.47 38.33
CA ALA A 17 -11.84 22.05 38.04
C ALA A 17 -10.91 21.80 36.84
N SER A 18 -9.75 21.21 37.12
CA SER A 18 -8.81 20.79 36.08
C SER A 18 -9.35 19.52 35.43
N SER A 19 -9.97 19.67 34.26
CA SER A 19 -10.30 18.55 33.39
C SER A 19 -8.99 17.91 32.93
N ALA A 20 -8.68 16.74 33.48
CA ALA A 20 -7.65 15.86 32.92
C ALA A 20 -8.12 15.40 31.54
N VAL A 21 -7.62 16.05 30.49
CA VAL A 21 -7.73 15.53 29.13
C VAL A 21 -6.91 14.25 29.11
N ALA A 22 -7.59 13.11 29.11
CA ALA A 22 -6.97 11.86 28.73
C ALA A 22 -6.46 12.06 27.30
N VAL A 23 -5.16 12.25 27.15
CA VAL A 23 -4.51 12.12 25.85
C VAL A 23 -4.74 10.67 25.45
N LEU A 24 -5.73 10.46 24.59
CA LEU A 24 -5.84 9.23 23.83
C LEU A 24 -4.52 9.11 23.07
N THR A 25 -3.63 8.27 23.58
CA THR A 25 -2.54 7.72 22.78
C THR A 25 -3.22 7.04 21.61
N GLY A 26 -3.25 7.73 20.47
CA GLY A 26 -3.72 7.14 19.23
C GLY A 26 -2.95 5.84 19.05
N ALA A 27 -3.66 4.73 18.92
CA ALA A 27 -3.06 3.46 18.54
C ALA A 27 -2.18 3.73 17.32
N GLU A 28 -0.89 3.48 17.44
CA GLU A 28 0.02 3.62 16.30
C GLU A 28 -0.52 2.76 15.15
N PRO A 29 -0.56 3.29 13.92
CA PRO A 29 -1.14 2.57 12.81
C PRO A 29 -0.29 1.33 12.53
N ALA A 30 -0.87 0.15 12.73
CA ALA A 30 -0.35 -1.07 12.13
C ALA A 30 -0.29 -0.86 10.60
N PHE A 31 0.88 -1.11 10.01
CA PHE A 31 1.31 -0.93 8.62
C PHE A 31 1.48 0.49 8.06
N ALA A 32 1.93 1.47 8.86
CA ALA A 32 2.80 2.47 8.24
C ALA A 32 4.04 1.73 7.68
N ALA A 33 4.58 2.14 6.54
CA ALA A 33 6.00 1.91 6.30
C ALA A 33 6.70 2.31 7.61
N VAL A 34 7.45 1.41 8.23
CA VAL A 34 8.16 1.75 9.47
C VAL A 34 9.50 2.31 9.08
N SER A 35 10.00 3.28 9.86
CA SER A 35 11.37 3.71 9.68
C SER A 35 12.32 2.55 9.95
N PHE A 36 13.27 2.32 9.06
CA PHE A 36 14.26 1.26 9.23
C PHE A 36 15.62 1.70 8.73
N ALA A 37 16.67 1.05 9.22
CA ALA A 37 18.03 1.24 8.72
C ALA A 37 18.52 -0.06 8.08
N SER A 38 19.01 0.02 6.85
CA SER A 38 19.55 -1.13 6.13
C SER A 38 20.74 -0.72 5.29
N THR A 39 21.65 -1.67 5.07
CA THR A 39 22.50 -1.61 3.89
C THR A 39 21.67 -1.95 2.65
N ALA A 40 22.12 -1.51 1.48
CA ALA A 40 21.55 -1.94 0.21
C ALA A 40 22.59 -2.80 -0.53
N VAL A 41 22.31 -4.08 -0.71
CA VAL A 41 23.20 -5.06 -1.37
C VAL A 41 22.74 -5.29 -2.80
N ASN A 42 23.53 -4.87 -3.79
CA ASN A 42 23.22 -5.10 -5.19
C ASN A 42 23.22 -6.60 -5.49
N GLN A 43 22.19 -7.09 -6.19
CA GLN A 43 22.08 -8.51 -6.52
C GLN A 43 22.98 -8.94 -7.68
N ASN A 44 23.67 -8.00 -8.32
CA ASN A 44 24.75 -8.27 -9.28
C ASN A 44 26.12 -8.00 -8.62
N GLY A 45 26.74 -9.06 -8.11
CA GLY A 45 28.08 -8.99 -7.50
C GLY A 45 28.12 -8.76 -6.00
N GLY A 46 26.98 -8.50 -5.34
CA GLY A 46 26.90 -8.48 -3.88
C GLY A 46 27.56 -7.27 -3.20
N ASN A 47 27.84 -6.19 -3.95
CA ASN A 47 28.38 -4.95 -3.39
C ASN A 47 27.31 -4.11 -2.71
N CYS A 48 27.70 -3.32 -1.73
CA CYS A 48 26.82 -2.45 -0.96
C CYS A 48 26.82 -1.02 -1.52
N ALA A 49 25.68 -0.32 -1.45
CA ALA A 49 25.67 1.12 -1.62
C ALA A 49 26.56 1.76 -0.53
N ASP A 50 27.35 2.75 -0.92
CA ASP A 50 28.44 3.32 -0.12
C ASP A 50 28.51 4.82 -0.37
N LEU A 51 28.46 5.60 0.71
CA LEU A 51 28.82 7.01 0.71
C LEU A 51 30.35 7.12 0.82
N PRO A 52 31.06 7.63 -0.20
CA PRO A 52 32.51 7.68 -0.18
C PRO A 52 33.04 8.45 1.04
N ASN A 53 33.95 7.81 1.78
CA ASN A 53 34.69 8.40 2.92
C ASN A 53 33.80 9.05 4.00
N SER A 54 32.55 8.58 4.16
CA SER A 54 31.57 9.21 5.08
C SER A 54 31.40 10.72 4.83
N SER A 55 31.59 11.16 3.57
CA SER A 55 31.58 12.59 3.21
C SER A 55 30.34 13.31 3.73
N THR A 56 30.49 14.52 4.22
CA THR A 56 29.36 15.39 4.58
C THR A 56 29.04 16.42 3.49
N VAL A 57 29.70 16.34 2.33
CA VAL A 57 29.59 17.34 1.25
C VAL A 57 28.40 17.04 0.33
N ASN A 58 27.58 18.06 0.06
CA ASN A 58 26.49 17.98 -0.92
C ASN A 58 27.03 17.69 -2.32
N GLY A 59 26.33 16.84 -3.09
CA GLY A 59 26.77 16.47 -4.43
C GLY A 59 27.77 15.30 -4.45
N THR A 60 28.16 14.77 -3.29
CA THR A 60 28.98 13.54 -3.26
C THR A 60 28.18 12.40 -3.90
N GLN A 61 28.69 11.83 -4.98
CA GLN A 61 28.06 10.70 -5.64
C GLN A 61 28.14 9.45 -4.78
N ILE A 62 27.01 8.78 -4.60
CA ILE A 62 26.93 7.48 -3.95
C ILE A 62 27.45 6.44 -4.94
N ARG A 63 28.21 5.45 -4.45
CA ARG A 63 28.76 4.36 -5.26
C ARG A 63 28.32 3.01 -4.73
N GLN A 64 28.63 1.94 -5.45
CA GLN A 64 28.72 0.62 -4.86
C GLN A 64 30.17 0.31 -4.46
N LEU A 65 30.34 -0.32 -3.32
CA LEU A 65 31.63 -0.80 -2.82
C LEU A 65 31.44 -2.16 -2.14
N THR A 66 32.50 -2.94 -2.03
CA THR A 66 32.50 -4.18 -1.26
C THR A 66 31.92 -3.92 0.14
N CYS A 67 30.96 -4.75 0.53
CA CYS A 67 30.29 -4.64 1.82
C CYS A 67 31.29 -4.83 2.95
N ASN A 68 31.34 -3.87 3.88
CA ASN A 68 32.29 -3.88 5.01
C ASN A 68 31.61 -3.58 6.37
N GLY A 69 30.30 -3.34 6.37
CA GLY A 69 29.52 -3.08 7.59
C GLY A 69 29.76 -1.70 8.22
N ALA A 70 30.52 -0.82 7.57
CA ALA A 70 30.77 0.53 8.05
C ALA A 70 29.51 1.43 7.94
N GLY A 71 29.44 2.44 8.80
CA GLY A 71 28.27 3.33 8.88
C GLY A 71 27.96 4.10 7.59
N ASN A 72 28.95 4.30 6.71
CA ASN A 72 28.78 4.93 5.40
C ASN A 72 28.13 3.99 4.36
N GLN A 73 27.91 2.72 4.69
CA GLN A 73 27.10 1.77 3.92
C GLN A 73 25.72 1.53 4.55
N SER A 74 25.35 2.31 5.56
CA SER A 74 24.04 2.23 6.21
C SER A 74 23.16 3.40 5.79
N PHE A 75 21.90 3.10 5.47
CA PHE A 75 20.91 4.07 5.01
C PHE A 75 19.65 3.95 5.84
N ALA A 76 19.15 5.09 6.31
CA ALA A 76 17.88 5.22 6.99
C ALA A 76 16.77 5.45 5.96
N PHE A 77 15.75 4.61 5.97
CA PHE A 77 14.57 4.72 5.15
C PHE A 77 13.45 5.25 6.04
N THR A 78 13.03 6.48 5.79
CA THR A 78 11.97 7.15 6.55
C THR A 78 10.76 7.33 5.65
N PRO A 79 9.58 6.83 6.04
CA PRO A 79 8.33 7.02 5.30
C PRO A 79 8.04 8.52 5.09
N VAL A 80 7.56 8.87 3.90
CA VAL A 80 7.09 10.22 3.63
C VAL A 80 5.66 10.35 4.13
N SER A 81 5.44 11.23 5.10
CA SER A 81 4.12 11.50 5.67
C SER A 81 3.11 11.89 4.57
N GLY A 82 1.88 11.38 4.69
CA GLY A 82 0.83 11.57 3.68
C GLY A 82 1.00 10.70 2.43
N THR A 83 1.96 9.78 2.41
CA THR A 83 2.12 8.77 1.36
C THR A 83 2.17 7.37 1.96
N THR A 84 1.88 6.36 1.15
CA THR A 84 1.75 4.97 1.60
C THR A 84 2.92 4.11 1.14
N ASP A 85 3.72 4.59 0.19
CA ASP A 85 4.73 3.80 -0.51
C ASP A 85 6.03 4.55 -0.83
N GLN A 86 6.21 5.77 -0.30
CA GLN A 86 7.40 6.58 -0.53
C GLN A 86 8.25 6.69 0.72
N PHE A 87 9.56 6.66 0.49
CA PHE A 87 10.58 6.82 1.49
C PHE A 87 11.50 7.98 1.10
N THR A 88 11.87 8.76 2.09
CA THR A 88 13.13 9.50 2.06
C THR A 88 14.22 8.55 2.53
N ILE A 89 15.29 8.45 1.75
CA ILE A 89 16.46 7.62 2.09
C ILE A 89 17.58 8.56 2.52
N ALA A 90 18.11 8.43 3.73
CA ALA A 90 19.21 9.23 4.22
C ALA A 90 20.44 8.35 4.50
N THR A 91 21.61 8.86 4.15
CA THR A 91 22.89 8.27 4.57
C THR A 91 23.01 8.39 6.09
N VAL A 92 23.25 7.29 6.81
CA VAL A 92 23.39 7.33 8.27
C VAL A 92 24.63 8.14 8.70
N ALA A 93 25.71 8.04 7.92
CA ALA A 93 26.97 8.74 8.23
C ALA A 93 26.88 10.27 8.15
N ALA A 94 26.04 10.84 7.28
CA ALA A 94 25.95 12.29 7.07
C ALA A 94 24.58 12.90 7.37
N GLY A 95 23.54 12.08 7.59
CA GLY A 95 22.17 12.55 7.78
C GLY A 95 21.57 13.24 6.55
N LYS A 96 22.17 13.02 5.37
CA LYS A 96 21.77 13.65 4.10
C LYS A 96 21.04 12.68 3.21
N CYS A 97 20.10 13.22 2.44
CA CYS A 97 19.18 12.46 1.62
C CYS A 97 19.85 11.99 0.33
N VAL A 98 19.55 10.77 -0.07
CA VAL A 98 19.79 10.27 -1.44
C VAL A 98 18.97 11.15 -2.39
N ASP A 99 19.59 11.58 -3.47
CA ASP A 99 19.06 12.60 -4.37
C ASP A 99 19.46 12.27 -5.81
N VAL A 100 18.51 12.39 -6.73
CA VAL A 100 18.82 12.39 -8.17
C VAL A 100 19.24 13.79 -8.58
N PHE A 101 20.52 13.93 -8.97
CA PHE A 101 21.13 15.23 -9.20
C PHE A 101 20.34 16.10 -10.19
N GLY A 102 20.06 17.33 -9.77
CA GLY A 102 19.32 18.32 -10.55
C GLY A 102 17.87 17.95 -10.84
N ALA A 103 17.29 16.99 -10.09
CA ALA A 103 15.97 16.41 -10.37
C ALA A 103 15.83 15.91 -11.83
N SER A 104 16.95 15.55 -12.46
CA SER A 104 16.98 15.14 -13.85
C SER A 104 16.11 13.91 -14.07
N THR A 105 15.46 13.82 -15.22
CA THR A 105 14.74 12.61 -15.68
C THR A 105 15.57 11.83 -16.70
N ALA A 106 16.77 12.29 -17.06
CA ALA A 106 17.64 11.65 -18.04
C ALA A 106 18.27 10.36 -17.49
N ASP A 107 18.56 9.43 -18.40
CA ASP A 107 19.40 8.26 -18.08
C ASP A 107 20.80 8.70 -17.66
N ASN A 108 21.41 7.92 -16.79
CA ASN A 108 22.74 8.18 -16.22
C ASN A 108 22.84 9.45 -15.36
N ALA A 109 21.73 10.10 -15.00
CA ALA A 109 21.78 11.14 -13.96
C ALA A 109 22.30 10.52 -12.66
N THR A 110 23.27 11.18 -12.04
CA THR A 110 24.00 10.64 -10.89
C THR A 110 23.13 10.62 -9.64
N ILE A 111 23.27 9.55 -8.86
CA ILE A 111 22.69 9.47 -7.52
C ILE A 111 23.71 10.01 -6.54
N ILE A 112 23.34 11.06 -5.82
CA ILE A 112 24.20 11.81 -4.92
C ILE A 112 23.57 11.85 -3.52
N GLN A 113 24.31 12.36 -2.54
CA GLN A 113 23.70 12.89 -1.33
C GLN A 113 23.47 14.40 -1.43
N TRP A 114 22.39 14.88 -0.84
CA TRP A 114 22.09 16.30 -0.73
C TRP A 114 21.36 16.61 0.58
N SER A 115 21.37 17.87 0.98
CA SER A 115 20.55 18.33 2.10
C SER A 115 19.08 17.94 1.87
N CYS A 116 18.47 17.29 2.87
CA CYS A 116 17.08 16.87 2.78
C CYS A 116 16.16 18.08 2.62
N ASN A 117 15.34 18.09 1.55
CA ASN A 117 14.45 19.21 1.22
C ASN A 117 13.04 18.77 0.80
N ASN A 118 12.71 17.48 1.00
CA ASN A 118 11.44 16.86 0.62
C ASN A 118 11.08 16.94 -0.87
N GLY A 119 12.03 17.30 -1.75
CA GLY A 119 11.85 17.29 -3.19
C GLY A 119 11.54 15.89 -3.72
N ASN A 120 10.77 15.80 -4.81
CA ASN A 120 10.37 14.50 -5.38
C ASN A 120 11.56 13.67 -5.89
N ASN A 121 12.69 14.33 -6.23
CA ASN A 121 13.95 13.68 -6.58
C ASN A 121 14.72 13.10 -5.38
N GLN A 122 14.22 13.29 -4.16
CA GLN A 122 14.71 12.68 -2.91
C GLN A 122 13.73 11.66 -2.32
N ARG A 123 12.66 11.34 -3.07
CA ARG A 123 11.64 10.35 -2.67
C ARG A 123 11.79 9.11 -3.52
N PHE A 124 11.74 7.96 -2.87
CA PHE A 124 11.94 6.66 -3.53
C PHE A 124 10.84 5.69 -3.13
N ARG A 125 10.44 4.85 -4.08
CA ARG A 125 9.58 3.69 -3.85
C ARG A 125 10.45 2.44 -3.78
N LEU A 126 10.08 1.53 -2.89
CA LEU A 126 10.65 0.19 -2.82
C LEU A 126 9.77 -0.75 -3.65
N VAL A 127 10.07 -0.90 -4.93
CA VAL A 127 9.27 -1.74 -5.84
C VAL A 127 9.78 -3.19 -5.73
N PRO A 128 8.99 -4.15 -5.23
CA PRO A 128 9.47 -5.52 -5.01
C PRO A 128 9.87 -6.20 -6.32
N VAL A 129 10.98 -6.93 -6.30
CA VAL A 129 11.42 -7.75 -7.43
C VAL A 129 11.75 -9.15 -6.92
N ALA A 130 11.09 -10.18 -7.44
CA ALA A 130 11.38 -11.55 -7.07
C ALA A 130 12.71 -12.02 -7.68
N ILE A 131 13.64 -12.45 -6.85
CA ILE A 131 14.92 -13.07 -7.23
C ILE A 131 15.02 -14.44 -6.57
N THR A 132 15.28 -15.48 -7.34
CA THR A 132 15.42 -16.84 -6.81
C THR A 132 16.54 -16.91 -5.77
N GLY A 133 16.22 -17.38 -4.57
CA GLY A 133 17.20 -17.53 -3.49
C GLY A 133 17.54 -16.25 -2.71
N ALA A 134 16.84 -15.14 -2.96
CA ALA A 134 16.99 -13.90 -2.20
C ALA A 134 15.62 -13.38 -1.72
N ASP A 135 15.58 -12.89 -0.49
CA ASP A 135 14.43 -12.21 0.11
C ASP A 135 14.65 -10.69 0.11
N LYS A 136 13.58 -9.92 0.37
CA LYS A 136 13.67 -8.46 0.61
C LYS A 136 14.40 -7.71 -0.51
N THR A 137 14.12 -8.08 -1.75
CA THR A 137 14.72 -7.54 -2.96
C THR A 137 13.81 -6.51 -3.62
N PHE A 138 14.37 -5.36 -3.95
CA PHE A 138 13.63 -4.22 -4.48
C PHE A 138 14.39 -3.51 -5.59
N ASN A 139 13.64 -2.95 -6.51
CA ASN A 139 14.07 -1.76 -7.24
C ASN A 139 13.88 -0.54 -6.33
N LEU A 140 14.92 0.29 -6.21
CA LEU A 140 14.84 1.61 -5.56
C LEU A 140 14.46 2.65 -6.64
N GLN A 141 13.18 2.95 -6.78
CA GLN A 141 12.65 3.78 -7.86
C GLN A 141 12.48 5.22 -7.40
N ALA A 142 13.13 6.19 -8.07
CA ALA A 142 12.92 7.60 -7.82
C ALA A 142 11.50 8.02 -8.26
N VAL A 143 10.79 8.73 -7.37
CA VAL A 143 9.37 9.09 -7.58
C VAL A 143 9.19 10.06 -8.74
N HIS A 144 10.10 11.01 -8.95
CA HIS A 144 9.95 12.06 -9.98
C HIS A 144 10.20 11.56 -11.42
N SER A 145 11.04 10.54 -11.60
CA SER A 145 11.46 10.05 -12.91
C SER A 145 10.96 8.64 -13.23
N SER A 146 10.43 7.93 -12.24
CA SER A 146 10.08 6.50 -12.33
C SER A 146 11.27 5.59 -12.71
N LYS A 147 12.51 6.08 -12.58
CA LYS A 147 13.74 5.34 -12.87
C LYS A 147 14.37 4.79 -11.60
N CYS A 148 15.18 3.75 -11.77
CA CYS A 148 15.76 2.99 -10.67
C CYS A 148 17.21 3.40 -10.40
N VAL A 149 17.62 3.33 -9.13
CA VAL A 149 19.01 3.45 -8.71
C VAL A 149 19.79 2.21 -9.15
N VAL A 150 20.81 2.40 -9.98
CA VAL A 150 21.61 1.32 -10.60
C VAL A 150 23.09 1.72 -10.58
N PRO A 151 24.03 0.79 -10.36
CA PRO A 151 25.43 1.05 -10.66
C PRO A 151 25.61 1.43 -12.13
N SER A 152 26.45 2.41 -12.44
CA SER A 152 26.68 2.84 -13.83
C SER A 152 26.99 1.65 -14.74
N GLY A 153 26.32 1.60 -15.90
CA GLY A 153 26.40 0.48 -16.85
C GLY A 153 25.81 -0.86 -16.36
N GLY A 154 25.17 -0.91 -15.18
CA GLY A 154 24.72 -2.15 -14.56
C GLY A 154 25.87 -3.05 -14.08
N SER A 155 27.05 -2.47 -13.87
CA SER A 155 28.28 -3.19 -13.54
C SER A 155 28.22 -3.93 -12.20
N ALA A 156 28.88 -5.09 -12.11
CA ALA A 156 29.11 -5.82 -10.85
C ALA A 156 30.43 -5.41 -10.16
N ALA A 157 31.21 -4.53 -10.79
CA ALA A 157 32.50 -4.09 -10.24
C ALA A 157 32.32 -3.21 -9.01
N THR A 158 33.30 -3.27 -8.10
CA THR A 158 33.38 -2.39 -6.94
C THR A 158 33.78 -0.97 -7.35
N ASN A 159 33.51 0.01 -6.50
CA ASN A 159 33.83 1.43 -6.71
C ASN A 159 33.18 2.04 -7.96
N ILE A 160 31.94 1.65 -8.26
CA ILE A 160 31.17 2.19 -9.39
C ILE A 160 30.11 3.17 -8.89
N GLY A 161 30.08 4.38 -9.45
CA GLY A 161 29.08 5.39 -9.13
C GLY A 161 27.65 4.93 -9.46
N LEU A 162 26.70 5.29 -8.61
CA LEU A 162 25.29 5.02 -8.84
C LEU A 162 24.67 6.11 -9.72
N VAL A 163 23.77 5.69 -10.58
CA VAL A 163 23.00 6.53 -11.50
C VAL A 163 21.54 6.09 -11.51
N GLN A 164 20.66 6.86 -12.16
CA GLN A 164 19.33 6.38 -12.51
C GLN A 164 19.28 5.84 -13.95
N LEU A 165 18.54 4.74 -14.14
CA LEU A 165 18.24 4.15 -15.44
C LEU A 165 16.83 3.52 -15.40
N PRO A 166 16.22 3.15 -16.54
CA PRO A 166 14.90 2.51 -16.54
C PRO A 166 14.84 1.29 -15.63
N CYS A 167 13.76 1.13 -14.89
CA CYS A 167 13.58 -0.02 -14.01
C CYS A 167 13.38 -1.30 -14.83
N ASN A 168 13.93 -2.41 -14.35
CA ASN A 168 13.65 -3.75 -14.83
C ASN A 168 14.07 -4.77 -13.75
N THR A 169 13.89 -6.06 -14.05
CA THR A 169 14.13 -7.16 -13.10
C THR A 169 15.54 -7.76 -13.17
N THR A 170 16.46 -7.20 -13.97
CA THR A 170 17.84 -7.71 -14.02
C THR A 170 18.53 -7.44 -12.69
N THR A 171 19.31 -8.42 -12.19
CA THR A 171 19.95 -8.37 -10.86
C THR A 171 20.76 -7.11 -10.60
N SER A 172 21.32 -6.49 -11.66
CA SER A 172 22.08 -5.23 -11.58
C SER A 172 21.28 -4.03 -11.07
N ARG A 173 19.95 -4.07 -11.17
CA ARG A 173 19.04 -3.00 -10.72
C ARG A 173 18.33 -3.33 -9.42
N VAL A 174 18.57 -4.53 -8.90
CA VAL A 174 17.88 -5.06 -7.74
C VAL A 174 18.79 -4.96 -6.53
N TRP A 175 18.26 -4.39 -5.47
CA TRP A 175 18.93 -4.22 -4.19
C TRP A 175 18.21 -5.06 -3.15
N ARG A 176 18.96 -5.92 -2.46
CA ARG A 176 18.47 -6.57 -1.24
C ARG A 176 18.68 -5.66 -0.06
N LEU A 177 17.65 -5.52 0.76
CA LEU A 177 17.66 -4.76 2.00
C LEU A 177 17.53 -5.75 3.17
N PRO A 178 18.65 -6.28 3.74
CA PRO A 178 18.60 -7.36 4.73
C PRO A 178 17.78 -7.01 5.97
N ASN A 179 17.90 -5.74 6.39
CA ASN A 179 17.21 -5.19 7.55
C ASN A 179 15.94 -4.45 7.16
N TYR A 180 15.41 -4.68 5.95
CA TYR A 180 14.06 -4.24 5.63
C TYR A 180 13.11 -4.85 6.65
N THR A 181 12.63 -3.99 7.53
CA THR A 181 11.46 -4.24 8.35
C THR A 181 10.32 -3.67 7.56
N SER A 182 9.55 -4.58 6.99
CA SER A 182 8.32 -4.21 6.36
C SER A 182 7.36 -3.69 7.43
N GLY A 183 6.55 -2.68 7.09
CA GLY A 183 5.21 -2.64 7.66
C GLY A 183 4.51 -3.99 7.43
N GLY A 184 4.71 -4.62 6.26
CA GLY A 184 4.37 -6.02 5.94
C GLY A 184 5.06 -6.46 4.64
N ASN A 185 5.65 -7.66 4.59
CA ASN A 185 6.43 -8.13 3.45
C ASN A 185 5.48 -8.43 2.27
N PRO A 186 5.70 -7.87 1.06
CA PRO A 186 4.78 -8.02 -0.07
C PRO A 186 4.65 -9.45 -0.61
N THR A 187 5.52 -10.39 -0.19
CA THR A 187 5.44 -11.80 -0.63
C THR A 187 4.94 -12.76 0.45
N LEU A 188 4.98 -12.36 1.73
CA LEU A 188 4.47 -13.12 2.87
C LEU A 188 4.18 -12.13 4.01
N PRO A 189 2.92 -11.72 4.23
CA PRO A 189 2.62 -10.92 5.40
C PRO A 189 2.84 -11.80 6.64
N PRO A 190 3.34 -11.24 7.75
CA PRO A 190 3.33 -11.94 9.03
C PRO A 190 1.91 -12.22 9.55
N GLU A 191 0.87 -11.55 9.01
CA GLU A 191 -0.54 -11.67 9.41
C GLU A 191 -1.48 -11.91 8.23
N LYS A 192 -2.54 -12.69 8.45
CA LYS A 192 -3.60 -12.95 7.46
C LYS A 192 -4.47 -11.70 7.29
N THR A 193 -4.23 -10.90 6.25
CA THR A 193 -5.01 -9.69 5.97
C THR A 193 -5.78 -9.77 4.64
N VAL A 194 -6.80 -8.92 4.53
CA VAL A 194 -7.47 -8.60 3.26
C VAL A 194 -6.71 -7.46 2.60
N ARG A 195 -6.17 -7.70 1.40
CA ARG A 195 -5.50 -6.67 0.59
C ARG A 195 -6.46 -6.12 -0.42
N VAL A 196 -6.54 -4.80 -0.51
CA VAL A 196 -7.42 -4.10 -1.44
C VAL A 196 -6.55 -3.35 -2.43
N TYR A 197 -6.83 -3.49 -3.72
CA TYR A 197 -6.09 -2.88 -4.80
C TYR A 197 -7.03 -2.02 -5.62
N TRP A 198 -6.57 -0.83 -5.99
CA TRP A 198 -7.18 -0.06 -7.08
C TRP A 198 -6.24 -0.10 -8.28
N LEU A 199 -6.62 -0.84 -9.34
CA LEU A 199 -5.89 -0.85 -10.60
C LEU A 199 -6.34 0.35 -11.43
N LYS A 200 -5.48 1.34 -11.54
CA LYS A 200 -5.71 2.55 -12.32
C LYS A 200 -5.12 2.37 -13.72
N PRO A 201 -5.92 2.32 -14.80
CA PRO A 201 -5.40 2.30 -16.17
C PRO A 201 -4.42 3.44 -16.45
N SER A 202 -3.54 3.25 -17.43
CA SER A 202 -2.44 4.17 -17.72
C SER A 202 -2.90 5.56 -18.19
N ASP A 203 -4.07 5.63 -18.83
CA ASP A 203 -4.73 6.84 -19.33
C ASP A 203 -5.75 7.45 -18.36
N VAL A 204 -6.04 6.78 -17.23
CA VAL A 204 -6.91 7.31 -16.19
C VAL A 204 -6.09 8.21 -15.26
N ALA A 205 -6.52 9.45 -15.06
CA ALA A 205 -5.88 10.37 -14.12
C ALA A 205 -6.02 9.86 -12.68
N PHE A 206 -5.00 10.09 -11.87
CA PHE A 206 -5.11 9.80 -10.43
C PHE A 206 -6.08 10.78 -9.78
N ASP A 207 -6.98 10.27 -8.96
CA ASP A 207 -7.86 11.07 -8.12
C ASP A 207 -8.10 10.32 -6.81
N GLN A 208 -7.86 11.05 -5.71
CA GLN A 208 -7.85 10.53 -4.34
C GLN A 208 -9.22 10.00 -3.89
N ARG A 209 -10.32 10.45 -4.50
CA ARG A 209 -11.67 10.05 -4.11
C ARG A 209 -11.92 8.55 -4.30
N TRP A 210 -11.30 7.93 -5.31
CA TRP A 210 -11.41 6.49 -5.55
C TRP A 210 -10.80 5.66 -4.40
N PRO A 211 -9.49 5.74 -4.09
CA PRO A 211 -8.92 4.98 -3.00
C PRO A 211 -9.55 5.31 -1.63
N ASP A 212 -9.96 6.56 -1.37
CA ASP A 212 -10.64 6.93 -0.12
C ASP A 212 -12.04 6.30 -0.02
N GLY A 213 -12.80 6.35 -1.11
CA GLY A 213 -14.12 5.75 -1.21
C GLY A 213 -14.10 4.24 -0.98
N ILE A 214 -13.22 3.55 -1.70
CA ILE A 214 -13.02 2.10 -1.59
C ILE A 214 -12.62 1.73 -0.16
N ALA A 215 -11.72 2.50 0.46
CA ALA A 215 -11.32 2.27 1.84
C ALA A 215 -12.51 2.42 2.82
N ASN A 216 -13.42 3.37 2.59
CA ASN A 216 -14.62 3.54 3.41
C ASN A 216 -15.59 2.38 3.25
N VAL A 217 -15.79 1.88 2.02
CA VAL A 217 -16.60 0.69 1.74
C VAL A 217 -16.03 -0.55 2.46
N MET A 218 -14.72 -0.75 2.41
CA MET A 218 -14.06 -1.87 3.08
C MET A 218 -14.10 -1.78 4.61
N ARG A 219 -13.99 -0.59 5.19
CA ARG A 219 -14.15 -0.39 6.64
C ARG A 219 -15.58 -0.67 7.11
N GLU A 220 -16.57 -0.30 6.31
CA GLU A 220 -17.96 -0.62 6.62
C GLU A 220 -18.24 -2.11 6.49
N ALA A 221 -17.69 -2.80 5.48
CA ALA A 221 -17.73 -4.25 5.41
C ALA A 221 -17.07 -4.89 6.65
N GLN A 222 -15.92 -4.37 7.09
CA GLN A 222 -15.25 -4.84 8.31
C GLN A 222 -16.15 -4.67 9.55
N ARG A 223 -16.87 -3.54 9.67
CA ARG A 223 -17.87 -3.29 10.72
C ARG A 223 -19.03 -4.31 10.63
N TYR A 224 -19.59 -4.50 9.44
CA TYR A 224 -20.71 -5.42 9.21
C TYR A 224 -20.36 -6.86 9.61
N TYR A 225 -19.21 -7.39 9.16
CA TYR A 225 -18.74 -8.73 9.52
C TYR A 225 -18.52 -8.87 11.04
N ARG A 226 -17.97 -7.84 11.71
CA ARG A 226 -17.81 -7.83 13.17
C ARG A 226 -19.16 -7.91 13.88
N GLN A 227 -20.17 -7.17 13.40
CA GLN A 227 -21.52 -7.19 13.97
C GLN A 227 -22.19 -8.55 13.77
N GLU A 228 -22.06 -9.14 12.58
CA GLU A 228 -22.72 -10.41 12.26
C GLU A 228 -22.06 -11.63 12.88
N LEU A 229 -20.73 -11.65 13.00
CA LEU A 229 -19.95 -12.84 13.37
C LEU A 229 -19.26 -12.73 14.74
N GLY A 230 -19.23 -11.53 15.34
CA GLY A 230 -18.40 -11.24 16.52
C GLY A 230 -16.89 -11.17 16.25
N LYS A 231 -16.47 -11.49 15.02
CA LYS A 231 -15.09 -11.43 14.50
C LYS A 231 -15.08 -10.74 13.16
N THR A 232 -13.93 -10.24 12.74
CA THR A 232 -13.80 -9.67 11.40
C THR A 232 -12.39 -9.81 10.87
N PHE A 233 -12.20 -9.49 9.60
CA PHE A 233 -10.90 -9.51 8.95
C PHE A 233 -10.09 -8.27 9.28
N THR A 234 -8.77 -8.41 9.18
CA THR A 234 -7.84 -7.26 9.26
C THR A 234 -7.59 -6.73 7.85
N LEU A 235 -7.84 -5.44 7.66
CA LEU A 235 -7.46 -4.74 6.43
C LEU A 235 -5.97 -4.47 6.43
N ASN A 236 -5.35 -4.52 5.25
CA ASN A 236 -3.98 -4.04 5.07
C ASN A 236 -3.92 -2.53 5.38
N ASN A 237 -2.72 -2.01 5.61
CA ASN A 237 -2.49 -0.56 5.61
C ASN A 237 -1.33 -0.23 4.62
N PRO A 238 -1.56 0.64 3.61
CA PRO A 238 -2.83 1.33 3.32
C PRO A 238 -3.98 0.36 3.04
N VAL A 239 -5.21 0.79 3.39
CA VAL A 239 -6.39 -0.03 3.13
C VAL A 239 -6.48 -0.36 1.65
N VAL A 240 -6.21 0.63 0.79
CA VAL A 240 -6.19 0.49 -0.67
C VAL A 240 -4.79 0.75 -1.20
N GLU A 241 -4.25 -0.23 -1.91
CA GLU A 241 -2.99 -0.18 -2.63
C GLU A 241 -3.26 0.27 -4.07
N VAL A 242 -2.74 1.43 -4.45
CA VAL A 242 -2.91 1.97 -5.81
C VAL A 242 -1.91 1.30 -6.75
N VAL A 243 -2.41 0.61 -7.76
CA VAL A 243 -1.59 -0.09 -8.76
C VAL A 243 -1.75 0.62 -10.09
N ASN A 244 -0.64 1.12 -10.65
CA ASN A 244 -0.65 1.66 -12.00
C ASN A 244 -0.68 0.52 -13.01
N GLY A 245 -1.74 0.51 -13.81
CA GLY A 245 -1.92 -0.40 -14.93
C GLY A 245 -0.97 -0.08 -16.07
N ASP A 246 -0.51 -1.12 -16.76
CA ASP A 246 0.34 -1.04 -17.94
C ASP A 246 -0.47 -0.72 -19.21
N GLN A 247 -1.80 -0.83 -19.13
CA GLN A 247 -2.70 -0.71 -20.26
C GLN A 247 -3.66 0.46 -20.09
N VAL A 248 -4.15 0.97 -21.21
CA VAL A 248 -5.20 2.00 -21.25
C VAL A 248 -6.56 1.40 -20.89
N LYS A 249 -7.50 2.22 -20.44
CA LYS A 249 -8.84 1.81 -20.01
C LYS A 249 -9.54 0.95 -21.07
N SER A 250 -9.50 1.39 -22.33
CA SER A 250 -10.15 0.69 -23.44
C SER A 250 -9.58 -0.71 -23.71
N TRP A 251 -8.32 -0.97 -23.32
CA TRP A 251 -7.72 -2.29 -23.45
C TRP A 251 -8.36 -3.29 -22.48
N TYR A 252 -8.55 -2.90 -21.21
CA TYR A 252 -9.19 -3.78 -20.22
C TYR A 252 -10.62 -4.14 -20.64
N GLU A 253 -11.34 -3.18 -21.22
CA GLU A 253 -12.75 -3.32 -21.63
C GLU A 253 -12.95 -4.16 -22.89
N ASN A 254 -12.02 -4.08 -23.84
CA ASN A 254 -12.23 -4.62 -25.19
C ASN A 254 -11.31 -5.77 -25.56
N THR A 255 -10.34 -6.12 -24.71
CA THR A 255 -9.47 -7.28 -24.94
C THR A 255 -10.17 -8.55 -24.47
N PRO A 256 -10.47 -9.50 -25.38
CA PRO A 256 -11.14 -10.74 -25.01
C PRO A 256 -10.31 -11.56 -24.03
N ASN A 257 -10.94 -11.98 -22.94
CA ASN A 257 -10.35 -12.86 -21.95
C ASN A 257 -11.49 -13.71 -21.38
N GLY A 258 -11.61 -14.96 -21.81
CA GLY A 258 -12.77 -15.80 -21.54
C GLY A 258 -13.93 -15.64 -22.54
N ALA A 259 -14.94 -16.48 -22.40
CA ALA A 259 -16.02 -16.63 -23.38
C ALA A 259 -17.11 -15.54 -23.30
N ASP A 260 -17.30 -14.94 -22.13
CA ASP A 260 -18.33 -13.92 -21.89
C ASP A 260 -17.69 -12.55 -21.71
N ARG A 261 -18.14 -11.58 -22.52
CA ARG A 261 -17.68 -10.19 -22.49
C ARG A 261 -17.83 -9.57 -21.09
N TYR A 262 -18.83 -10.01 -20.33
CA TYR A 262 -19.09 -9.52 -18.99
C TYR A 262 -17.88 -9.60 -18.06
N TRP A 263 -17.06 -10.64 -18.23
CA TRP A 263 -15.93 -10.92 -17.36
C TRP A 263 -14.57 -10.42 -17.88
N TRP A 264 -14.51 -9.82 -19.08
CA TRP A 264 -13.23 -9.45 -19.70
C TRP A 264 -12.43 -8.48 -18.85
N SER A 265 -13.02 -7.37 -18.39
CA SER A 265 -12.35 -6.39 -17.52
C SER A 265 -11.84 -7.03 -16.23
N VAL A 266 -12.64 -7.91 -15.61
CA VAL A 266 -12.31 -8.63 -14.38
C VAL A 266 -11.09 -9.53 -14.59
N PHE A 267 -11.12 -10.38 -15.63
CA PHE A 267 -10.04 -11.32 -15.88
C PHE A 267 -8.76 -10.62 -16.35
N ASN A 268 -8.87 -9.54 -17.13
CA ASN A 268 -7.74 -8.72 -17.53
C ASN A 268 -7.07 -8.04 -16.33
N MET A 269 -7.87 -7.47 -15.43
CA MET A 269 -7.39 -6.91 -14.16
C MET A 269 -6.69 -7.97 -13.32
N GLN A 270 -7.36 -9.11 -13.09
CA GLN A 270 -6.83 -10.18 -12.25
C GLN A 270 -5.50 -10.68 -12.78
N ALA A 271 -5.41 -10.93 -14.09
CA ALA A 271 -4.18 -11.39 -14.74
C ALA A 271 -3.03 -10.38 -14.54
N GLU A 272 -3.33 -9.09 -14.65
CA GLU A 272 -2.33 -8.05 -14.46
C GLU A 272 -1.86 -7.92 -13.01
N LEU A 273 -2.79 -7.89 -12.04
CA LEU A 273 -2.45 -7.87 -10.62
C LEU A 273 -1.64 -9.10 -10.21
N ARG A 274 -2.05 -10.29 -10.66
CA ARG A 274 -1.31 -11.54 -10.41
C ARG A 274 0.11 -11.47 -10.96
N ARG A 275 0.29 -10.94 -12.18
CA ARG A 275 1.62 -10.78 -12.77
C ARG A 275 2.46 -9.73 -12.05
N LYS A 276 1.89 -8.57 -11.71
CA LYS A 276 2.62 -7.45 -11.07
C LYS A 276 2.99 -7.73 -9.62
N LEU A 277 2.12 -8.41 -8.90
CA LEU A 277 2.21 -8.58 -7.44
C LEU A 277 2.49 -10.02 -7.01
N ALA A 278 2.72 -10.92 -7.97
CA ALA A 278 2.96 -12.35 -7.73
C ALA A 278 1.87 -13.02 -6.86
N LEU A 279 0.62 -12.70 -7.15
CA LEU A 279 -0.56 -13.21 -6.45
C LEU A 279 -1.08 -14.49 -7.11
N ASN A 280 -1.64 -15.38 -6.30
CA ASN A 280 -2.35 -16.58 -6.78
C ASN A 280 -3.87 -16.37 -6.77
N ALA A 281 -4.62 -17.16 -7.53
CA ALA A 281 -6.09 -17.16 -7.49
C ALA A 281 -6.60 -18.60 -7.55
N PRO A 282 -7.05 -19.19 -6.41
CA PRO A 282 -7.09 -18.63 -5.05
C PRO A 282 -5.69 -18.41 -4.44
N ASP A 283 -5.56 -17.51 -3.46
CA ASP A 283 -4.34 -17.34 -2.65
C ASP A 283 -4.62 -17.71 -1.19
N ARG A 284 -3.88 -18.64 -0.60
CA ARG A 284 -4.10 -19.01 0.82
C ARG A 284 -3.48 -18.03 1.80
N ARG A 285 -2.66 -17.09 1.30
CA ARG A 285 -1.98 -16.05 2.09
C ARG A 285 -2.83 -14.78 2.22
N TRP A 286 -3.78 -14.58 1.30
CA TRP A 286 -4.51 -13.32 1.17
C TRP A 286 -5.95 -13.55 0.75
N ILE A 287 -6.84 -12.67 1.19
CA ILE A 287 -8.04 -12.34 0.42
C ILE A 287 -7.69 -11.07 -0.36
N ASN A 288 -7.90 -11.09 -1.67
CA ASN A 288 -7.56 -9.99 -2.56
C ASN A 288 -8.85 -9.33 -3.06
N VAL A 289 -9.01 -8.05 -2.80
CA VAL A 289 -10.09 -7.22 -3.34
C VAL A 289 -9.49 -6.30 -4.38
N GLY A 290 -9.99 -6.33 -5.60
CA GLY A 290 -9.54 -5.49 -6.69
C GLY A 290 -10.67 -4.60 -7.17
N GLU A 291 -10.41 -3.32 -7.38
CA GLU A 291 -11.27 -2.47 -8.19
C GLU A 291 -10.50 -1.92 -9.39
N ILE A 292 -11.13 -1.88 -10.56
CA ILE A 292 -10.55 -1.28 -11.77
C ILE A 292 -11.40 -0.12 -12.26
N SER A 293 -10.76 1.02 -12.55
CA SER A 293 -11.41 2.15 -13.24
C SER A 293 -11.51 1.91 -14.75
N ALA A 294 -12.10 0.77 -15.11
CA ALA A 294 -12.41 0.41 -16.49
C ALA A 294 -13.74 -0.34 -16.51
N GLU A 295 -14.70 0.19 -17.26
CA GLU A 295 -16.01 -0.42 -17.43
C GLU A 295 -16.59 0.02 -18.76
N GLY A 296 -16.75 -0.97 -19.64
CA GLY A 296 -17.50 -0.84 -20.87
C GLY A 296 -18.92 -1.39 -20.71
N PRO A 297 -19.79 -1.19 -21.71
CA PRO A 297 -21.14 -1.75 -21.71
C PRO A 297 -21.13 -3.26 -21.45
N GLY A 298 -21.93 -3.68 -20.47
CA GLY A 298 -22.12 -5.08 -20.13
C GLY A 298 -20.96 -5.71 -19.33
N ALA A 299 -20.12 -4.93 -18.65
CA ALA A 299 -19.15 -5.44 -17.69
C ALA A 299 -19.72 -5.40 -16.25
N GLY A 300 -19.15 -6.21 -15.35
CA GLY A 300 -19.49 -6.19 -13.93
C GLY A 300 -18.40 -6.75 -13.04
N GLY A 301 -18.67 -6.80 -11.74
CA GLY A 301 -17.80 -7.38 -10.72
C GLY A 301 -18.18 -8.82 -10.37
N GLY A 302 -17.36 -9.45 -9.53
CA GLY A 302 -17.65 -10.75 -8.94
C GLY A 302 -16.56 -11.20 -7.96
N GLY A 303 -16.96 -12.07 -7.04
CA GLY A 303 -16.12 -12.67 -6.02
C GLY A 303 -16.10 -14.19 -6.11
N GLY A 304 -15.02 -14.77 -5.59
CA GLY A 304 -14.86 -16.22 -5.49
C GLY A 304 -13.47 -16.61 -5.00
N GLY A 305 -13.41 -17.56 -4.07
CA GLY A 305 -12.15 -18.22 -3.68
C GLY A 305 -11.02 -17.25 -3.29
N GLY A 306 -11.24 -16.39 -2.30
CA GLY A 306 -10.23 -15.41 -1.85
C GLY A 306 -9.95 -14.27 -2.82
N TRP A 307 -10.78 -14.08 -3.85
CA TRP A 307 -10.76 -12.92 -4.71
C TRP A 307 -12.11 -12.22 -4.76
N VAL A 308 -12.06 -10.90 -4.78
CA VAL A 308 -13.15 -10.00 -5.15
C VAL A 308 -12.60 -9.10 -6.23
N ILE A 309 -13.31 -8.93 -7.34
CA ILE A 309 -12.98 -7.91 -8.33
C ILE A 309 -14.23 -7.14 -8.69
N LEU A 310 -14.19 -5.83 -8.55
CA LEU A 310 -15.28 -4.90 -8.82
C LEU A 310 -14.94 -4.02 -10.04
N CYS A 311 -15.99 -3.56 -10.72
CA CYS A 311 -15.86 -2.70 -11.89
C CYS A 311 -15.92 -1.21 -11.51
N GLN A 312 -15.76 -0.33 -12.49
CA GLN A 312 -15.71 1.10 -12.24
C GLN A 312 -16.98 1.64 -11.57
N HIS A 313 -18.17 1.11 -11.87
CA HIS A 313 -19.41 1.58 -11.27
C HIS A 313 -19.37 1.49 -9.73
N ASP A 314 -18.80 0.42 -9.18
CA ASP A 314 -18.60 0.26 -7.74
C ASP A 314 -17.61 1.30 -7.19
N ALA A 315 -16.51 1.51 -7.92
CA ALA A 315 -15.46 2.46 -7.57
C ALA A 315 -15.97 3.92 -7.60
N ASP A 316 -16.76 4.28 -8.61
CA ASP A 316 -17.40 5.59 -8.77
C ASP A 316 -18.46 5.81 -7.68
N GLY A 317 -19.19 4.77 -7.32
CA GLY A 317 -20.13 4.74 -6.22
C GLY A 317 -19.47 4.97 -4.86
N ALA A 318 -18.39 4.24 -4.58
CA ALA A 318 -17.58 4.39 -3.39
C ALA A 318 -16.95 5.79 -3.30
N ALA A 319 -16.51 6.35 -4.44
CA ALA A 319 -15.95 7.68 -4.56
C ALA A 319 -16.98 8.83 -4.49
N GLY A 320 -18.28 8.52 -4.43
CA GLY A 320 -19.36 9.51 -4.41
C GLY A 320 -19.53 10.27 -5.73
N VAL A 321 -19.10 9.69 -6.85
CA VAL A 321 -19.10 10.34 -8.16
C VAL A 321 -20.43 10.11 -8.91
N ASN A 322 -21.15 8.99 -8.70
CA ASN A 322 -22.38 8.67 -9.44
C ASN A 322 -23.40 7.75 -8.70
N GLY A 323 -24.11 8.26 -7.68
CA GLY A 323 -25.33 7.60 -7.14
C GLY A 323 -25.33 7.27 -5.64
N PRO A 324 -26.43 6.70 -5.11
CA PRO A 324 -26.59 6.50 -3.67
C PRO A 324 -25.63 5.43 -3.12
N MET A 325 -24.95 5.76 -2.02
CA MET A 325 -23.82 5.00 -1.45
C MET A 325 -24.18 3.58 -0.97
N ASN A 326 -25.45 3.33 -0.67
CA ASN A 326 -25.92 2.14 0.07
C ASN A 326 -25.80 0.82 -0.71
N ARG A 327 -25.96 0.87 -2.04
CA ARG A 327 -25.80 -0.31 -2.90
C ARG A 327 -24.39 -0.89 -2.80
N TRP A 328 -23.39 -0.03 -2.72
CA TRP A 328 -21.98 -0.38 -2.82
C TRP A 328 -21.47 -1.06 -1.55
N TYR A 329 -21.98 -0.64 -0.40
CA TYR A 329 -21.75 -1.36 0.86
C TYR A 329 -22.32 -2.77 0.83
N GLY A 330 -23.56 -2.93 0.38
CA GLY A 330 -24.20 -4.24 0.23
C GLY A 330 -23.48 -5.14 -0.77
N GLY A 331 -23.12 -4.60 -1.94
CA GLY A 331 -22.36 -5.31 -2.97
C GLY A 331 -21.00 -5.78 -2.48
N MET A 332 -20.23 -4.91 -1.82
CA MET A 332 -18.94 -5.33 -1.25
C MET A 332 -19.09 -6.46 -0.21
N VAL A 333 -20.10 -6.37 0.66
CA VAL A 333 -20.37 -7.43 1.65
C VAL A 333 -20.70 -8.76 0.96
N HIS A 334 -21.50 -8.71 -0.11
CA HIS A 334 -21.88 -9.86 -0.95
C HIS A 334 -20.64 -10.50 -1.59
N GLU A 335 -19.83 -9.73 -2.31
CA GLU A 335 -18.65 -10.26 -3.00
C GLU A 335 -17.58 -10.78 -2.04
N LEU A 336 -17.37 -10.10 -0.90
CA LEU A 336 -16.52 -10.63 0.17
C LEU A 336 -17.06 -11.96 0.70
N GLY A 337 -18.38 -12.15 0.75
CA GLY A 337 -18.99 -13.41 1.14
C GLY A 337 -18.57 -14.56 0.23
N HIS A 338 -18.53 -14.32 -1.08
CA HIS A 338 -17.98 -15.27 -2.05
C HIS A 338 -16.48 -15.52 -1.85
N ALA A 339 -15.71 -14.47 -1.55
CA ALA A 339 -14.29 -14.63 -1.24
C ALA A 339 -14.06 -15.48 0.03
N PHE A 340 -14.93 -15.37 1.04
CA PHE A 340 -14.96 -16.21 2.23
C PHE A 340 -15.53 -17.62 1.98
N GLY A 341 -16.00 -17.91 0.76
CA GLY A 341 -16.42 -19.24 0.32
C GLY A 341 -17.92 -19.50 0.38
N LEU A 342 -18.75 -18.46 0.49
CA LEU A 342 -20.19 -18.60 0.38
C LEU A 342 -20.64 -18.68 -1.09
N PRO A 343 -21.59 -19.56 -1.44
CA PRO A 343 -22.28 -19.50 -2.72
C PRO A 343 -23.34 -18.39 -2.73
N ASP A 344 -23.85 -18.09 -3.93
CA ASP A 344 -25.10 -17.34 -4.06
C ASP A 344 -26.25 -18.06 -3.38
N SER A 345 -27.15 -17.28 -2.78
CA SER A 345 -28.45 -17.79 -2.37
C SER A 345 -29.41 -17.81 -3.56
N THR A 346 -30.17 -18.91 -3.69
CA THR A 346 -31.09 -19.13 -4.80
C THR A 346 -32.39 -18.34 -4.70
N SER A 347 -32.58 -17.55 -3.65
CA SER A 347 -33.80 -16.77 -3.39
C SER A 347 -33.50 -15.50 -2.60
N THR A 348 -34.32 -14.46 -2.76
CA THR A 348 -34.32 -13.29 -1.88
C THR A 348 -34.72 -13.71 -0.46
N ASP A 349 -33.74 -13.79 0.42
CA ASP A 349 -33.85 -14.44 1.73
C ASP A 349 -33.47 -13.53 2.91
N GLY A 350 -33.24 -12.24 2.64
CA GLY A 350 -32.80 -11.27 3.63
C GLY A 350 -31.31 -11.35 3.96
N THR A 351 -30.58 -12.28 3.36
CA THR A 351 -29.12 -12.38 3.53
C THR A 351 -28.39 -11.53 2.49
N PRO A 352 -27.17 -11.05 2.81
CA PRO A 352 -26.37 -10.35 1.80
C PRO A 352 -25.93 -11.24 0.64
N MET A 353 -26.05 -12.58 0.73
CA MET A 353 -25.73 -13.49 -0.38
C MET A 353 -26.88 -13.72 -1.36
N SER A 354 -28.03 -13.06 -1.17
CA SER A 354 -29.10 -12.99 -2.17
C SER A 354 -29.20 -11.57 -2.73
N ALA A 355 -30.14 -11.36 -3.66
CA ALA A 355 -30.52 -10.02 -4.12
C ALA A 355 -30.93 -9.06 -2.98
N SER A 356 -31.11 -9.54 -1.74
CA SER A 356 -31.32 -8.69 -0.57
C SER A 356 -30.14 -7.77 -0.25
N PHE A 357 -28.94 -7.94 -0.83
CA PHE A 357 -27.84 -6.98 -0.61
C PHE A 357 -28.21 -5.53 -0.94
N TYR A 358 -29.19 -5.29 -1.83
CA TYR A 358 -29.75 -3.97 -2.11
C TYR A 358 -30.46 -3.32 -0.89
N SER A 359 -30.82 -4.11 0.12
CA SER A 359 -31.49 -3.68 1.35
C SER A 359 -30.51 -3.33 2.50
N TYR A 360 -29.19 -3.28 2.23
CA TYR A 360 -28.19 -2.86 3.22
C TYR A 360 -28.57 -1.55 3.94
N PRO A 361 -28.38 -1.43 5.27
CA PRO A 361 -27.75 -2.40 6.18
C PRO A 361 -28.71 -3.46 6.75
N ASN A 362 -29.96 -3.53 6.30
CA ASN A 362 -30.99 -4.40 6.86
C ASN A 362 -30.92 -5.83 6.27
N THR A 363 -29.72 -6.39 6.22
CA THR A 363 -29.47 -7.77 5.80
C THR A 363 -28.67 -8.48 6.87
N HIS A 364 -28.86 -9.80 7.00
CA HIS A 364 -28.15 -10.59 8.02
C HIS A 364 -27.71 -11.93 7.44
N PHE A 365 -26.51 -12.40 7.81
CA PHE A 365 -26.10 -13.74 7.43
C PHE A 365 -26.98 -14.77 8.16
N SER A 366 -27.40 -15.83 7.47
CA SER A 366 -28.05 -16.96 8.12
C SER A 366 -27.07 -17.71 9.02
N GLN A 367 -27.55 -18.44 10.01
CA GLN A 367 -26.66 -19.20 10.91
C GLN A 367 -25.76 -20.21 10.14
N ALA A 368 -26.26 -20.78 9.05
CA ALA A 368 -25.50 -21.66 8.18
C ALA A 368 -24.36 -20.90 7.47
N GLN A 369 -24.63 -19.70 6.93
CA GLN A 369 -23.63 -18.84 6.31
C GLN A 369 -22.56 -18.39 7.32
N LYS A 370 -22.95 -17.97 8.54
CA LYS A 370 -22.01 -17.62 9.61
C LYS A 370 -21.06 -18.77 9.92
N THR A 371 -21.62 -19.98 10.05
CA THR A 371 -20.84 -21.20 10.31
C THR A 371 -19.90 -21.53 9.16
N ALA A 372 -20.37 -21.40 7.91
CA ALA A 372 -19.57 -21.66 6.72
C ALA A 372 -18.41 -20.67 6.56
N ILE A 373 -18.62 -19.37 6.84
CA ILE A 373 -17.55 -18.36 6.85
C ILE A 373 -16.49 -18.70 7.90
N LEU A 374 -16.90 -18.92 9.15
CA LEU A 374 -15.98 -19.12 10.29
C LEU A 374 -15.16 -20.41 10.16
N ASN A 375 -15.75 -21.48 9.63
CA ASN A 375 -15.09 -22.78 9.46
C ASN A 375 -14.51 -22.97 8.05
N GLY A 376 -14.71 -22.00 7.16
CA GLY A 376 -14.28 -22.05 5.77
C GLY A 376 -12.77 -21.88 5.60
N PRO A 377 -12.26 -22.02 4.36
CA PRO A 377 -10.83 -21.96 4.06
C PRO A 377 -10.18 -20.62 4.47
N TYR A 378 -10.97 -19.56 4.54
CA TYR A 378 -10.54 -18.21 4.94
C TYR A 378 -11.02 -17.79 6.32
N GLY A 379 -11.69 -18.66 7.10
CA GLY A 379 -12.18 -18.32 8.44
C GLY A 379 -11.06 -17.88 9.40
N THR A 380 -9.83 -18.37 9.17
CA THR A 380 -8.64 -17.96 9.92
C THR A 380 -8.15 -16.52 9.65
N PHE A 381 -8.73 -15.81 8.69
CA PHE A 381 -8.52 -14.36 8.50
C PHE A 381 -9.37 -13.53 9.45
N LEU A 382 -10.32 -14.16 10.16
CA LEU A 382 -11.21 -13.49 11.11
C LEU A 382 -10.67 -13.64 12.52
N SER A 383 -10.39 -12.50 13.17
CA SER A 383 -9.93 -12.44 14.56
C SER A 383 -10.96 -11.79 15.47
#